data_AF-A0AAV2BK54-F1
#
_entry.id   AF-A0AAV2BK54-F1
#
_cell.length_a   1.000
_cell.length_b   1.000
_cell.length_c   1.000
_cell.angle_alpha   90.00
_cell.angle_beta   90.00
_cell.angle_gamma   90.00
#
_symmetry.space_group_name_H-M   'P 1'
#
loop_
_entity.id
_entity.type
_entity.pdbx_description
1 polymer ?
#
loop_
_entity_poly.entity_id
_entity_poly.type
_entity_poly.pdbx_seq_one_letter_code
_entity_poly.pdbx_strand_id
1 'polypeptide(L)'
;MKLVVLILIANGIAMQAILYPDFPLSVELIRKSFHKAFISFFMTPVGELKGTEPFCKTWEQKPTEGTMCRVSDYVDGRCSSGIAFWPYIIVFQYLLLLKLILLTILFALFSNTGSKFSAESNTLWKFQRYHLVTKFSVSLRLPPPLNVFSLVGILYEFGICIYKWIDTLLQKKIKKEDDMVSNEGYFSSWECNYWKQLAQDYYDKEEYKKKEEEFTQKESDLIGKLLDDVNLKEDMIYRAKSQIAQLEADIGYTHAHLETLKYRKKKDEEQRASLSLHSLSRESPYPRTKIQRFPVPDKYVPWEVMWLHYEPNTYTMSKSDFMSFLQQYVDEDILMMKQRGVNKDEIPVYLWNMESTDSNGVYRNRKSWIIDSRAQLLTYRLDLDDLPRNPMGRTGLRGKGALPRWGPNHNVFAVITRWQRRTSKSSEHSLFGTSDLLEFVETFYMSKKDISLPGGFAWSENHYQVIQSVFRMTDESTWITADDMIQFFKQHATATTGSDLSEKDFKSVKIYCGYMDDQLNTDQAWKEVELWHIHYNTYTSIFRAFKSNVKWRVLSEDVFIRLPYGQTTLLQDAIRTLEAKNEFE
;
A
#
# COMPACT_ATOMS: atom_id res chain seq x y z
N MET A 1 -32.50 -0.88 31.40
CA MET A 1 -33.78 -0.36 31.94
C MET A 1 -33.82 1.17 32.07
N LYS A 2 -32.79 1.85 32.58
CA LYS A 2 -32.78 3.33 32.70
C LYS A 2 -33.08 4.08 31.38
N LEU A 3 -32.52 3.61 30.26
CA LEU A 3 -32.74 4.19 28.93
C LEU A 3 -34.20 4.03 28.44
N VAL A 4 -34.84 2.90 28.73
CA VAL A 4 -36.24 2.64 28.36
C VAL A 4 -37.16 3.66 29.03
N VAL A 5 -36.95 3.92 30.32
CA VAL A 5 -37.76 4.84 31.12
C VAL A 5 -37.66 6.28 30.59
N LEU A 6 -36.44 6.73 30.23
CA LEU A 6 -36.24 8.07 29.64
C LEU A 6 -36.99 8.23 28.33
N ILE A 7 -36.89 7.25 27.43
CA ILE A 7 -37.56 7.27 26.12
C ILE A 7 -39.09 7.22 26.30
N LEU A 8 -39.59 6.46 27.28
CA LEU A 8 -41.02 6.40 27.57
C LEU A 8 -41.56 7.74 28.08
N ILE A 9 -40.89 8.39 29.03
CA ILE A 9 -41.34 9.66 29.59
C ILE A 9 -41.29 10.77 28.54
N ALA A 10 -40.18 10.90 27.80
CA ALA A 10 -40.03 11.92 26.76
C ALA A 10 -41.12 11.82 25.69
N ASN A 11 -41.39 10.60 25.21
CA ASN A 11 -42.41 10.38 24.20
C ASN A 11 -43.83 10.51 24.76
N GLY A 12 -44.09 10.09 26.00
CA GLY A 12 -45.39 10.30 26.66
C GLY A 12 -45.77 11.77 26.74
N ILE A 13 -44.80 12.62 27.10
CA ILE A 13 -44.96 14.07 27.14
C ILE A 13 -45.20 14.63 25.72
N ALA A 14 -44.39 14.23 24.74
CA ALA A 14 -44.54 14.69 23.35
C ALA A 14 -45.91 14.30 22.76
N MET A 15 -46.35 13.06 23.01
CA MET A 15 -47.65 12.57 22.55
C MET A 15 -48.82 13.30 23.20
N GLN A 16 -48.72 13.62 24.48
CA GLN A 16 -49.75 14.40 25.17
C GLN A 16 -49.80 15.84 24.66
N ALA A 17 -48.65 16.47 24.45
CA ALA A 17 -48.55 17.85 23.96
C ALA A 17 -49.12 18.01 22.53
N ILE A 18 -48.96 17.00 21.67
CA ILE A 18 -49.39 17.08 20.26
C ILE A 18 -50.85 16.66 20.09
N LEU A 19 -51.32 15.64 20.81
CA LEU A 19 -52.70 15.20 20.71
C LEU A 19 -53.67 16.10 21.46
N TYR A 20 -53.24 16.72 22.57
CA TYR A 20 -54.07 17.57 23.43
C TYR A 20 -53.32 18.89 23.76
N PRO A 21 -53.13 19.79 22.78
CA PRO A 21 -52.34 21.00 22.96
C PRO A 21 -52.94 21.98 23.99
N ASP A 22 -54.26 21.98 24.15
CA ASP A 22 -54.98 22.95 24.99
C ASP A 22 -55.39 22.41 26.37
N PHE A 23 -54.86 21.25 26.79
CA PHE A 23 -55.20 20.67 28.09
C PHE A 23 -54.57 21.47 29.25
N PRO A 24 -55.32 21.84 30.30
CA PRO A 24 -54.81 22.68 31.38
C PRO A 24 -53.72 21.98 32.19
N LEU A 25 -52.71 22.74 32.60
CA LEU A 25 -51.65 22.29 33.51
C LEU A 25 -52.25 21.92 34.87
N SER A 26 -52.47 20.62 35.08
CA SER A 26 -53.06 20.05 36.29
C SER A 26 -52.34 18.74 36.65
N VAL A 27 -52.49 18.27 37.89
CA VAL A 27 -51.95 16.96 38.31
C VAL A 27 -52.52 15.82 37.44
N GLU A 28 -53.73 16.01 36.90
CA GLU A 28 -54.34 15.08 35.96
C GLU A 28 -53.56 14.95 34.65
N LEU A 29 -52.93 16.03 34.15
CA LEU A 29 -52.11 15.99 32.95
C LEU A 29 -50.91 15.06 33.15
N ILE A 30 -50.24 15.16 34.30
CA ILE A 30 -49.09 14.31 34.65
C ILE A 30 -49.54 12.86 34.76
N ARG A 31 -50.64 12.60 35.48
CA ARG A 31 -51.21 11.26 35.63
C ARG A 31 -51.56 10.63 34.28
N LYS A 32 -52.23 11.38 33.40
CA LYS A 32 -52.62 10.91 32.06
C LYS A 32 -51.41 10.68 31.16
N SER A 33 -50.46 11.62 31.12
CA SER A 33 -49.24 11.50 30.33
C SER A 33 -48.41 10.27 30.74
N PHE A 34 -48.22 10.06 32.04
CA PHE A 34 -47.51 8.89 32.55
C PHE A 34 -48.26 7.58 32.29
N HIS A 35 -49.56 7.53 32.58
CA HIS A 35 -50.38 6.34 32.34
C HIS A 35 -50.37 5.95 30.87
N LYS A 36 -50.48 6.94 29.97
CA LYS A 36 -50.42 6.73 28.52
C LYS A 36 -49.06 6.26 28.07
N ALA A 37 -47.97 6.88 28.54
CA ALA A 37 -46.61 6.43 28.26
C ALA A 37 -46.39 4.96 28.66
N PHE A 38 -46.91 4.59 29.84
CA PHE A 38 -46.76 3.25 30.39
C PHE A 38 -47.61 2.21 29.67
N ILE A 39 -48.90 2.49 29.42
CA ILE A 39 -49.76 1.58 28.65
C ILE A 39 -49.23 1.44 27.22
N SER A 40 -48.71 2.51 26.63
CA SER A 40 -48.13 2.48 25.28
C SER A 40 -46.93 1.53 25.15
N PHE A 41 -46.28 1.17 26.27
CA PHE A 41 -45.22 0.16 26.26
C PHE A 41 -45.77 -1.24 25.97
N PHE A 42 -46.99 -1.55 26.42
CA PHE A 42 -47.61 -2.85 26.24
C PHE A 42 -48.57 -2.88 25.04
N MET A 43 -49.43 -1.87 24.90
CA MET A 43 -50.44 -1.76 23.83
C MET A 43 -50.19 -0.55 22.92
N THR A 44 -50.70 -0.57 21.69
CA THR A 44 -50.67 0.58 20.78
C THR A 44 -52.04 1.28 20.77
N PRO A 45 -52.22 2.43 21.45
CA PRO A 45 -53.52 3.10 21.52
C PRO A 45 -53.82 3.86 20.21
N VAL A 46 -54.25 3.15 19.16
CA VAL A 46 -54.60 3.74 17.85
C VAL A 46 -55.94 4.48 17.88
N GLY A 47 -56.77 4.24 18.90
CA GLY A 47 -58.09 4.86 19.04
C GLY A 47 -58.07 6.38 19.13
N GLU A 48 -57.07 6.95 19.82
CA GLU A 48 -56.95 8.40 20.03
C GLU A 48 -56.48 9.14 18.78
N LEU A 49 -55.76 8.46 17.87
CA LEU A 49 -55.35 9.01 16.58
C LEU A 49 -56.55 9.20 15.62
N LYS A 50 -57.69 8.54 15.86
CA LYS A 50 -58.87 8.66 14.99
C LYS A 50 -59.70 9.92 15.26
N GLY A 51 -59.50 10.61 16.38
CA GLY A 51 -60.09 11.94 16.63
C GLY A 51 -61.63 12.00 16.69
N THR A 52 -62.33 10.90 16.94
CA THR A 52 -63.80 10.88 16.98
C THR A 52 -64.32 10.44 18.34
N GLU A 53 -64.18 11.30 19.35
CA GLU A 53 -64.96 11.16 20.56
C GLU A 53 -66.33 11.87 20.36
N PRO A 54 -67.46 11.19 20.58
CA PRO A 54 -68.80 11.71 20.23
C PRO A 54 -69.22 12.96 21.02
N PHE A 55 -68.50 13.30 22.09
CA PHE A 55 -68.76 14.51 22.90
C PHE A 55 -68.03 15.76 22.40
N CYS A 56 -67.17 15.64 21.39
CA CYS A 56 -66.34 16.73 20.89
C CYS A 56 -67.04 17.54 19.79
N LYS A 57 -67.35 18.80 20.09
CA LYS A 57 -67.91 19.77 19.13
C LYS A 57 -66.81 20.67 18.57
N THR A 58 -66.79 20.84 17.26
CA THR A 58 -65.89 21.79 16.58
C THR A 58 -66.41 23.22 16.72
N TRP A 59 -65.52 24.20 16.63
CA TRP A 59 -65.92 25.60 16.54
C TRP A 59 -66.68 25.85 15.22
N GLU A 60 -67.86 26.47 15.28
CA GLU A 60 -68.56 26.96 14.08
C GLU A 60 -67.84 28.19 13.48
N GLN A 61 -67.24 29.02 14.34
CA GLN A 61 -66.31 30.10 14.00
C GLN A 61 -65.24 30.19 15.09
N LYS A 62 -63.95 30.21 14.72
CA LYS A 62 -62.86 30.35 15.72
C LYS A 62 -62.92 31.76 16.32
N PRO A 63 -62.92 31.91 17.67
CA PRO A 63 -62.91 33.22 18.30
C PRO A 63 -61.60 33.94 17.97
N THR A 64 -61.67 35.05 17.24
CA THR A 64 -60.52 35.89 16.86
C THR A 64 -60.15 36.92 17.93
N GLU A 65 -61.04 37.19 18.90
CA GLU A 65 -60.79 38.11 20.00
C GLU A 65 -61.14 37.47 21.34
N GLY A 66 -60.10 37.01 22.05
CA GLY A 66 -60.23 36.46 23.40
C GLY A 66 -58.84 36.24 24.02
N THR A 67 -58.75 36.42 25.33
CA THR A 67 -57.53 36.38 26.17
C THR A 67 -56.87 34.98 26.26
N MET A 68 -57.21 34.05 25.40
CA MET A 68 -56.65 32.69 25.37
C MET A 68 -56.40 32.23 23.92
N CYS A 69 -55.13 31.93 23.59
CA CYS A 69 -54.77 31.27 22.35
C CYS A 69 -55.04 29.77 22.50
N ARG A 70 -56.00 29.23 21.76
CA ARG A 70 -56.24 27.78 21.65
C ARG A 70 -55.83 27.28 20.27
N VAL A 71 -55.08 26.18 20.24
CA VAL A 71 -54.54 25.59 19.01
C VAL A 71 -55.53 24.59 18.39
N SER A 72 -56.35 23.92 19.20
CA SER A 72 -57.28 22.86 18.78
C SER A 72 -58.54 23.39 18.08
N ASP A 73 -59.08 22.58 17.17
CA ASP A 73 -60.33 22.85 16.44
C ASP A 73 -61.60 22.55 17.28
N TYR A 74 -61.44 22.08 18.51
CA TYR A 74 -62.53 21.70 19.42
C TYR A 74 -62.75 22.71 20.55
N VAL A 75 -64.00 22.81 21.02
CA VAL A 75 -64.38 23.71 22.13
C VAL A 75 -63.83 23.22 23.48
N ASP A 76 -63.77 21.90 23.68
CA ASP A 76 -63.22 21.27 24.88
C ASP A 76 -61.73 20.91 24.69
N GLY A 77 -60.86 21.36 25.59
CA GLY A 77 -59.43 21.03 25.61
C GLY A 77 -59.14 19.57 25.97
N ARG A 78 -60.17 18.79 26.33
CA ARG A 78 -60.09 17.34 26.53
C ARG A 78 -60.20 16.54 25.23
N CYS A 79 -60.52 17.18 24.10
CA CYS A 79 -60.67 16.55 22.81
C CYS A 79 -59.33 16.47 22.06
N SER A 80 -59.10 15.35 21.37
CA SER A 80 -57.87 15.15 20.61
C SER A 80 -57.95 15.84 19.25
N SER A 81 -56.91 16.58 18.86
CA SER A 81 -56.76 17.18 17.53
C SER A 81 -56.31 16.17 16.45
N GLY A 82 -56.49 14.86 16.70
CA GLY A 82 -55.80 13.71 16.09
C GLY A 82 -55.91 13.48 14.58
N ILE A 83 -56.47 14.40 13.79
CA ILE A 83 -56.58 14.27 12.33
C ILE A 83 -55.35 14.86 11.59
N ALA A 84 -54.38 15.44 12.32
CA ALA A 84 -53.15 15.97 11.74
C ALA A 84 -52.11 14.87 11.41
N PHE A 85 -51.31 15.10 10.36
CA PHE A 85 -50.25 14.19 9.90
C PHE A 85 -49.13 13.94 10.94
N TRP A 86 -48.72 14.99 11.66
CA TRP A 86 -47.60 14.93 12.63
C TRP A 86 -47.79 13.95 13.80
N PRO A 87 -48.96 13.85 14.45
CA PRO A 87 -49.21 12.83 15.47
C PRO A 87 -48.95 11.39 14.99
N TYR A 88 -49.32 11.06 13.74
CA TYR A 88 -49.07 9.73 13.18
C TYR A 88 -47.58 9.43 13.02
N ILE A 89 -46.79 10.40 12.55
CA ILE A 89 -45.33 10.25 12.43
C ILE A 89 -44.69 9.96 13.78
N ILE A 90 -45.05 10.71 14.82
CA ILE A 90 -44.40 10.61 16.13
C ILE A 90 -44.78 9.30 16.82
N VAL A 91 -46.04 8.86 16.72
CA VAL A 91 -46.43 7.52 17.19
C VAL A 91 -45.67 6.44 16.43
N PHE A 92 -45.55 6.54 15.11
CA PHE A 92 -44.83 5.56 14.31
C PHE A 92 -43.34 5.50 14.69
N GLN A 93 -42.68 6.65 14.81
CA GLN A 93 -41.29 6.74 15.27
C GLN A 93 -41.12 6.11 16.65
N TYR A 94 -42.05 6.38 17.58
CA TYR A 94 -42.04 5.77 18.91
C TYR A 94 -42.15 4.24 18.85
N LEU A 95 -43.08 3.70 18.05
CA LEU A 95 -43.24 2.25 17.91
C LEU A 95 -41.98 1.60 17.33
N LEU A 96 -41.34 2.24 16.35
CA LEU A 96 -40.07 1.79 15.79
C LEU A 96 -38.97 1.75 16.86
N LEU A 97 -38.75 2.85 17.57
CA LEU A 97 -37.70 2.94 18.59
C LEU A 97 -37.93 1.95 19.75
N LEU A 98 -39.16 1.83 20.23
CA LEU A 98 -39.46 1.00 21.40
C LEU A 98 -39.56 -0.49 21.03
N LYS A 99 -40.39 -0.85 20.05
CA LYS A 99 -40.73 -2.24 19.76
C LYS A 99 -39.74 -2.91 18.84
N LEU A 100 -39.21 -2.20 17.83
CA LEU A 100 -38.28 -2.80 16.87
C LEU A 100 -36.83 -2.72 17.33
N ILE A 101 -36.42 -1.62 17.97
CA ILE A 101 -35.00 -1.45 18.39
C ILE A 101 -34.81 -1.90 19.84
N LEU A 102 -35.55 -1.35 20.79
CA LEU A 102 -35.22 -1.55 22.20
C LEU A 102 -35.60 -2.94 22.73
N LEU A 103 -36.75 -3.48 22.33
CA LEU A 103 -37.18 -4.82 22.73
C LEU A 103 -36.29 -5.91 22.13
N THR A 104 -35.86 -5.76 20.86
CA THR A 104 -34.97 -6.72 20.21
C THR A 104 -33.58 -6.72 20.84
N ILE A 105 -33.04 -5.55 21.18
CA ILE A 105 -31.77 -5.45 21.95
C ILE A 105 -31.92 -6.12 23.31
N LEU A 106 -33.02 -5.89 24.03
CA LEU A 106 -33.26 -6.53 25.32
C LEU A 106 -33.31 -8.06 25.20
N PHE A 107 -34.00 -8.57 24.18
CA PHE A 107 -34.06 -10.00 23.89
C PHE A 107 -32.68 -10.57 23.56
N ALA A 108 -31.90 -9.89 22.72
CA ALA A 108 -30.55 -10.31 22.36
C ALA A 108 -29.61 -10.38 23.59
N LEU A 109 -29.67 -9.39 24.48
CA LEU A 109 -28.88 -9.38 25.71
C LEU A 109 -29.26 -10.52 26.66
N PHE A 110 -30.56 -10.79 26.84
CA PHE A 110 -31.01 -11.91 27.66
C PHE A 110 -30.67 -13.26 27.04
N SER A 111 -30.77 -13.40 25.72
CA SER A 111 -30.41 -14.64 25.01
C SER A 111 -28.90 -14.92 25.12
N ASN A 112 -28.06 -13.91 24.93
CA ASN A 112 -26.61 -14.05 25.09
C ASN A 112 -26.23 -14.41 26.54
N THR A 113 -26.86 -13.76 27.52
CA THR A 113 -26.62 -14.06 28.93
C THR A 113 -27.11 -15.48 29.27
N GLY A 114 -28.30 -15.86 28.80
CA GLY A 114 -28.90 -17.17 29.06
C GLY A 114 -28.09 -18.32 28.47
N SER A 115 -27.63 -18.18 27.23
CA SER A 115 -26.76 -19.19 26.59
C SER A 115 -25.43 -19.36 27.33
N LYS A 116 -24.82 -18.25 27.78
CA LYS A 116 -23.59 -18.30 28.59
C LYS A 116 -23.77 -19.07 29.90
N PHE A 117 -24.87 -18.84 30.61
CA PHE A 117 -25.10 -19.47 31.92
C PHE A 117 -25.71 -20.88 31.84
N SER A 118 -26.24 -21.31 30.70
CA SER A 118 -26.92 -22.61 30.58
C SER A 118 -25.99 -23.80 30.82
N ALA A 119 -24.73 -23.73 30.37
CA ALA A 119 -23.76 -24.83 30.52
C ALA A 119 -23.33 -25.05 31.99
N GLU A 120 -23.20 -23.98 32.77
CA GLU A 120 -22.73 -24.04 34.17
C GLU A 120 -23.88 -24.07 35.19
N SER A 121 -25.12 -23.83 34.77
CA SER A 121 -26.26 -23.76 35.70
C SER A 121 -26.44 -25.05 36.51
N ASN A 122 -26.21 -26.21 35.90
CA ASN A 122 -26.39 -27.51 36.56
C ASN A 122 -25.34 -27.76 37.65
N THR A 123 -24.09 -27.33 37.47
CA THR A 123 -23.04 -27.50 38.48
C THR A 123 -23.28 -26.56 39.65
N LEU A 124 -23.67 -25.32 39.36
CA LEU A 124 -24.05 -24.35 40.40
C LEU A 124 -25.27 -24.82 41.19
N TRP A 125 -26.30 -25.35 40.51
CA TRP A 125 -27.47 -25.92 41.18
C TRP A 125 -27.09 -27.12 42.06
N LYS A 126 -26.24 -28.04 41.58
CA LYS A 126 -25.75 -29.17 42.40
C LYS A 126 -24.99 -28.69 43.64
N PHE A 127 -24.13 -27.67 43.50
CA PHE A 127 -23.40 -27.08 44.61
C PHE A 127 -24.34 -26.41 45.63
N GLN A 128 -25.28 -25.58 45.17
CA GLN A 128 -26.28 -24.94 46.03
C GLN A 128 -27.20 -25.97 46.70
N ARG A 129 -27.58 -27.02 45.97
CA ARG A 129 -28.36 -28.13 46.50
C ARG A 129 -27.61 -28.87 47.59
N TYR A 130 -26.32 -29.17 47.40
CA TYR A 130 -25.50 -29.79 48.45
C TYR A 130 -25.51 -28.92 49.71
N HIS A 131 -25.24 -27.61 49.58
CA HIS A 131 -25.28 -26.69 50.70
C HIS A 131 -26.66 -26.68 51.41
N LEU A 132 -27.75 -26.69 50.63
CA LEU A 132 -29.11 -26.73 51.17
C LEU A 132 -29.38 -28.04 51.92
N VAL A 133 -29.03 -29.19 51.33
CA VAL A 133 -29.22 -30.51 51.92
C VAL A 133 -28.40 -30.65 53.21
N THR A 134 -27.13 -30.25 53.20
CA THR A 134 -26.28 -30.28 54.40
C THR A 134 -26.87 -29.42 55.51
N LYS A 135 -27.35 -28.21 55.19
CA LYS A 135 -28.01 -27.34 56.16
C LYS A 135 -29.25 -27.99 56.77
N PHE A 136 -30.09 -28.65 55.98
CA PHE A 136 -31.28 -29.35 56.49
C PHE A 136 -30.94 -30.64 57.25
N SER A 137 -29.85 -31.34 56.90
CA SER A 137 -29.43 -32.57 57.58
C SER A 137 -29.02 -32.34 59.05
N VAL A 138 -28.44 -31.16 59.34
CA VAL A 138 -28.03 -30.75 60.69
C VAL A 138 -29.13 -29.95 61.40
N SER A 139 -30.16 -29.52 60.68
CA SER A 139 -31.27 -28.77 61.27
C SER A 139 -32.12 -29.67 62.18
N LEU A 140 -32.68 -29.07 63.23
CA LEU A 140 -33.55 -29.75 64.18
C LEU A 140 -34.82 -30.26 63.47
N ARG A 141 -35.30 -31.43 63.88
CA ARG A 141 -36.36 -32.19 63.16
C ARG A 141 -37.73 -31.51 63.17
N LEU A 142 -37.95 -30.61 64.13
CA LEU A 142 -39.22 -29.92 64.32
C LEU A 142 -39.22 -28.58 63.56
N PRO A 143 -40.39 -28.15 63.03
CA PRO A 143 -40.51 -26.85 62.38
C PRO A 143 -40.15 -25.71 63.37
N PRO A 144 -39.70 -24.55 62.87
CA PRO A 144 -39.15 -23.46 63.70
C PRO A 144 -39.91 -23.10 64.99
N PRO A 145 -41.26 -23.02 65.02
CA PRO A 145 -41.98 -22.69 66.27
C PRO A 145 -41.93 -23.80 67.35
N LEU A 146 -41.72 -25.06 66.98
CA LEU A 146 -41.67 -26.21 67.92
C LEU A 146 -40.24 -26.62 68.29
N ASN A 147 -39.24 -25.85 67.85
CA ASN A 147 -37.83 -26.19 68.01
C ASN A 147 -37.37 -26.21 69.49
N VAL A 148 -38.07 -25.48 70.36
CA VAL A 148 -37.81 -25.44 71.81
C VAL A 148 -37.86 -26.84 72.43
N PHE A 149 -38.81 -27.69 72.00
CA PHE A 149 -38.93 -29.07 72.49
C PHE A 149 -37.74 -29.95 72.09
N SER A 150 -37.21 -29.75 70.88
CA SER A 150 -36.04 -30.50 70.41
C SER A 150 -34.78 -30.12 71.19
N LEU A 151 -34.63 -28.85 71.59
CA LEU A 151 -33.51 -28.40 72.41
C LEU A 151 -33.57 -28.94 73.84
N VAL A 152 -34.77 -28.97 74.45
CA VAL A 152 -34.99 -29.59 75.77
C VAL A 152 -34.67 -31.08 75.73
N GLY A 153 -35.08 -31.78 74.66
CA GLY A 153 -34.75 -33.19 74.45
C GLY A 153 -33.24 -33.45 74.34
N ILE A 154 -32.50 -32.63 73.59
CA ILE A 154 -31.05 -32.74 73.47
C ILE A 154 -30.36 -32.49 74.82
N LEU A 155 -30.81 -31.50 75.60
CA LEU A 155 -30.26 -31.23 76.94
C LEU A 155 -30.52 -32.38 77.92
N TYR A 156 -31.70 -33.00 77.85
CA TYR A 156 -32.04 -34.18 78.65
C TYR A 156 -31.17 -35.40 78.28
N GLU A 157 -31.00 -35.69 76.98
CA GLU A 157 -30.10 -36.74 76.53
C GLU A 157 -28.64 -36.46 76.89
N PHE A 158 -28.19 -35.20 76.84
CA PHE A 158 -26.84 -34.82 77.26
C PHE A 158 -26.65 -35.04 78.77
N GLY A 159 -27.65 -34.72 79.59
CA GLY A 159 -27.65 -35.04 81.02
C GLY A 159 -27.57 -36.54 81.31
N ILE A 160 -28.33 -37.35 80.56
CA ILE A 160 -28.26 -38.83 80.66
C ILE A 160 -26.91 -39.35 80.19
N CYS A 161 -26.36 -38.82 79.10
CA CYS A 161 -25.04 -39.21 78.59
C CYS A 161 -23.91 -38.84 79.56
N ILE A 162 -23.98 -37.68 80.23
CA ILE A 162 -23.03 -37.33 81.30
C ILE A 162 -23.16 -38.32 82.46
N TYR A 163 -24.38 -38.65 82.88
CA TYR A 163 -24.62 -39.64 83.92
C TYR A 163 -24.09 -41.03 83.55
N LYS A 164 -24.37 -41.51 82.32
CA LYS A 164 -23.83 -42.77 81.78
C LYS A 164 -22.32 -42.72 81.61
N TRP A 165 -21.73 -41.60 81.20
CA TRP A 165 -20.28 -41.46 81.06
C TRP A 165 -19.56 -41.54 82.41
N ILE A 166 -20.14 -40.94 83.46
CA ILE A 166 -19.66 -41.08 84.83
C ILE A 166 -19.77 -42.55 85.30
N ASP A 167 -20.88 -43.23 85.00
CA ASP A 167 -21.08 -44.65 85.31
C ASP A 167 -20.14 -45.58 84.51
N THR A 168 -19.90 -45.27 83.24
CA THR A 168 -19.01 -46.03 82.35
C THR A 168 -17.54 -45.81 82.72
N LEU A 169 -17.16 -44.64 83.22
CA LEU A 169 -15.82 -44.39 83.78
C LEU A 169 -15.60 -45.20 85.07
N LEU A 170 -16.63 -45.41 85.88
CA LEU A 170 -16.58 -46.31 87.02
C LEU A 170 -16.44 -47.79 86.59
N GLN A 171 -17.11 -48.20 85.51
CA GLN A 171 -17.10 -49.58 85.00
C GLN A 171 -15.88 -49.93 84.11
N LYS A 172 -15.25 -48.94 83.44
CA LYS A 172 -14.11 -49.13 82.52
C LYS A 172 -12.79 -49.54 83.19
N LYS A 173 -12.71 -49.60 84.52
CA LYS A 173 -11.54 -50.15 85.22
C LYS A 173 -11.55 -51.69 85.32
N ILE A 174 -12.67 -52.36 85.00
CA ILE A 174 -12.82 -53.82 85.19
C ILE A 174 -12.95 -54.60 83.86
N LYS A 175 -13.44 -54.01 82.77
CA LYS A 175 -13.57 -54.68 81.47
C LYS A 175 -12.62 -54.07 80.44
N LYS A 176 -11.39 -54.58 80.35
CA LYS A 176 -10.46 -54.23 79.26
C LYS A 176 -9.83 -55.46 78.59
N GLU A 177 -10.43 -56.63 78.75
CA GLU A 177 -9.83 -57.89 78.29
C GLU A 177 -10.69 -58.73 77.33
N ASP A 178 -11.97 -58.43 77.17
CA ASP A 178 -12.80 -59.10 76.16
C ASP A 178 -13.56 -58.04 75.37
N ASP A 179 -13.22 -57.90 74.09
CA ASP A 179 -14.14 -57.65 72.95
C ASP A 179 -13.32 -57.17 71.73
N MET A 180 -12.66 -58.14 71.07
CA MET A 180 -12.10 -58.00 69.72
C MET A 180 -12.90 -58.88 68.75
N VAL A 181 -14.23 -58.78 68.73
CA VAL A 181 -15.03 -59.33 67.63
C VAL A 181 -16.27 -58.46 67.42
N SER A 182 -16.63 -58.30 66.14
CA SER A 182 -17.78 -57.59 65.56
C SER A 182 -17.66 -56.07 65.43
N ASN A 183 -17.21 -55.65 64.25
CA ASN A 183 -17.71 -54.41 63.66
C ASN A 183 -17.98 -54.67 62.17
N GLU A 184 -19.17 -55.21 61.88
CA GLU A 184 -19.77 -55.18 60.55
C GLU A 184 -20.18 -53.72 60.25
N GLY A 185 -19.80 -53.20 59.08
CA GLY A 185 -20.48 -52.03 58.50
C GLY A 185 -19.61 -50.86 57.99
N TYR A 186 -18.27 -50.96 58.00
CA TYR A 186 -17.42 -50.00 57.31
C TYR A 186 -16.49 -50.74 56.34
N PHE A 187 -16.59 -50.44 55.04
CA PHE A 187 -15.58 -50.84 54.07
C PHE A 187 -14.20 -50.50 54.63
N SER A 188 -13.33 -51.49 54.72
CA SER A 188 -12.02 -51.28 55.32
C SER A 188 -11.23 -50.29 54.49
N SER A 189 -10.42 -49.42 55.11
CA SER A 189 -9.68 -48.38 54.41
C SER A 189 -8.82 -48.92 53.26
N TRP A 190 -8.35 -50.17 53.37
CA TRP A 190 -7.57 -50.84 52.32
C TRP A 190 -8.44 -51.23 51.11
N GLU A 191 -9.70 -51.63 51.33
CA GLU A 191 -10.64 -51.96 50.26
C GLU A 191 -11.02 -50.70 49.46
N CYS A 192 -11.24 -49.57 50.15
CA CYS A 192 -11.54 -48.29 49.49
C CYS A 192 -10.34 -47.81 48.65
N ASN A 193 -9.12 -47.96 49.17
CA ASN A 193 -7.90 -47.64 48.41
C ASN A 193 -7.69 -48.60 47.23
N TYR A 194 -8.00 -49.89 47.41
CA TYR A 194 -7.94 -50.88 46.34
C TYR A 194 -8.91 -50.57 45.21
N TRP A 195 -10.19 -50.30 45.52
CA TRP A 195 -11.18 -49.92 44.51
C TRP A 195 -10.85 -48.58 43.85
N LYS A 196 -10.28 -47.63 44.59
CA LYS A 196 -9.79 -46.37 44.03
C LYS A 196 -8.67 -46.61 43.02
N GLN A 197 -7.71 -47.48 43.33
CA GLN A 197 -6.62 -47.85 42.43
C GLN A 197 -7.15 -48.58 41.19
N LEU A 198 -8.08 -49.51 41.36
CA LEU A 198 -8.71 -50.24 40.24
C LEU A 198 -9.50 -49.31 39.31
N ALA A 199 -10.22 -48.35 39.88
CA ALA A 199 -10.94 -47.33 39.12
C ALA A 199 -9.96 -46.42 38.36
N GLN A 200 -8.84 -46.04 38.99
CA GLN A 200 -7.81 -45.23 38.35
C GLN A 200 -7.15 -45.98 37.18
N ASP A 201 -6.79 -47.25 37.36
CA ASP A 201 -6.26 -48.09 36.28
C ASP A 201 -7.26 -48.26 35.12
N TYR A 202 -8.57 -48.30 35.42
CA TYR A 202 -9.62 -48.33 34.40
C TYR A 202 -9.68 -47.03 33.60
N TYR A 203 -9.66 -45.87 34.27
CA TYR A 203 -9.67 -44.57 33.61
C TYR A 203 -8.39 -44.33 32.80
N ASP A 204 -7.23 -44.72 33.33
CA ASP A 204 -5.96 -44.63 32.61
C ASP A 204 -6.03 -45.46 31.32
N LYS A 205 -6.58 -46.68 31.37
CA LYS A 205 -6.81 -47.52 30.19
C LYS A 205 -7.76 -46.88 29.18
N GLU A 206 -8.85 -46.26 29.62
CA GLU A 206 -9.74 -45.52 28.71
C GLU A 206 -9.05 -44.31 28.08
N GLU A 207 -8.21 -43.60 28.81
CA GLU A 207 -7.42 -42.48 28.29
C GLU A 207 -6.39 -42.96 27.26
N TYR A 208 -5.73 -44.09 27.52
CA TYR A 208 -4.84 -44.73 26.54
C TYR A 208 -5.59 -45.12 25.26
N LYS A 209 -6.79 -45.72 25.37
CA LYS A 209 -7.61 -46.05 24.19
C LYS A 209 -8.01 -44.82 23.39
N LYS A 210 -8.43 -43.74 24.06
CA LYS A 210 -8.75 -42.47 23.38
C LYS A 210 -7.52 -41.89 22.68
N LYS A 211 -6.35 -41.93 23.31
CA LYS A 211 -5.08 -41.49 22.71
C LYS A 211 -4.70 -42.35 21.50
N GLU A 212 -4.97 -43.65 21.53
CA GLU A 212 -4.73 -44.57 20.43
C GLU A 212 -5.69 -44.31 19.25
N GLU A 213 -6.97 -44.05 19.52
CA GLU A 213 -7.94 -43.61 18.51
C GLU A 213 -7.55 -42.25 17.90
N GLU A 214 -7.14 -41.28 18.71
CA GLU A 214 -6.62 -40.00 18.25
C GLU A 214 -5.33 -40.16 17.42
N PHE A 215 -4.44 -41.08 17.82
CA PHE A 215 -3.21 -41.37 17.08
C PHE A 215 -3.54 -41.98 15.72
N THR A 216 -4.46 -42.94 15.69
CA THR A 216 -4.96 -43.57 14.46
C THR A 216 -5.63 -42.53 13.56
N GLN A 217 -6.40 -41.61 14.12
CA GLN A 217 -7.02 -40.53 13.38
C GLN A 217 -5.97 -39.57 12.80
N LYS A 218 -4.98 -39.17 13.59
CA LYS A 218 -3.84 -38.35 13.12
C LYS A 218 -3.05 -39.05 12.02
N GLU A 219 -2.86 -40.36 12.12
CA GLU A 219 -2.22 -41.16 11.08
C GLU A 219 -3.08 -41.17 9.80
N SER A 220 -4.40 -41.33 9.91
CA SER A 220 -5.32 -41.25 8.77
C SER A 220 -5.31 -39.86 8.12
N ASP A 221 -5.23 -38.78 8.92
CA ASP A 221 -5.11 -37.40 8.44
C ASP A 221 -3.76 -37.16 7.76
N LEU A 222 -2.68 -37.76 8.27
CA LEU A 222 -1.36 -37.69 7.66
C LEU A 222 -1.34 -38.43 6.32
N ILE A 223 -1.94 -39.61 6.26
CA ILE A 223 -2.12 -40.37 5.01
C ILE A 223 -2.98 -39.56 4.03
N GLY A 224 -4.04 -38.91 4.49
CA GLY A 224 -4.86 -38.00 3.68
C GLY A 224 -4.06 -36.86 3.09
N LYS A 225 -3.25 -36.17 3.90
CA LYS A 225 -2.34 -35.12 3.42
C LYS A 225 -1.31 -35.65 2.42
N LEU A 226 -0.77 -36.84 2.68
CA LEU A 226 0.20 -37.47 1.77
C LEU A 226 -0.46 -37.85 0.44
N LEU A 227 -1.72 -38.30 0.47
CA LEU A 227 -2.51 -38.56 -0.71
C LEU A 227 -2.80 -37.28 -1.50
N ASP A 228 -3.16 -36.19 -0.82
CA ASP A 228 -3.34 -34.87 -1.45
C ASP A 228 -2.03 -34.38 -2.10
N ASP A 229 -0.89 -34.54 -1.43
CA ASP A 229 0.44 -34.24 -1.99
C ASP A 229 0.77 -35.12 -3.20
N VAL A 230 0.39 -36.40 -3.18
CA VAL A 230 0.56 -37.31 -4.32
C VAL A 230 -0.33 -36.90 -5.48
N ASN A 231 -1.60 -36.56 -5.24
CA ASN A 231 -2.53 -36.08 -6.26
C ASN A 231 -2.04 -34.75 -6.87
N LEU A 232 -1.53 -33.84 -6.04
CA LEU A 232 -0.93 -32.58 -6.51
C LEU A 232 0.32 -32.85 -7.36
N LYS A 233 1.15 -33.82 -6.97
CA LYS A 233 2.28 -34.28 -7.79
C LYS A 233 1.81 -34.92 -9.10
N GLU A 234 0.73 -35.69 -9.10
CA GLU A 234 0.16 -36.27 -10.30
C GLU A 234 -0.35 -35.17 -11.26
N ASP A 235 -1.05 -34.15 -10.73
CA ASP A 235 -1.46 -32.97 -11.48
C ASP A 235 -0.27 -32.19 -12.05
N MET A 236 0.80 -32.03 -11.27
CA MET A 236 2.06 -31.44 -11.76
C MET A 236 2.67 -32.29 -12.88
N ILE A 237 2.64 -33.62 -12.77
CA ILE A 237 3.10 -34.53 -13.82
C ILE A 237 2.22 -34.43 -15.06
N TYR A 238 0.89 -34.33 -14.93
CA TYR A 238 0.00 -34.13 -16.08
C TYR A 238 0.23 -32.78 -16.75
N ARG A 239 0.43 -31.70 -15.97
CA ARG A 239 0.79 -30.38 -16.52
C ARG A 239 2.16 -30.42 -17.19
N ALA A 240 3.15 -31.05 -16.56
CA ALA A 240 4.48 -31.23 -17.13
C ALA A 240 4.41 -32.08 -18.41
N LYS A 241 3.60 -33.15 -18.44
CA LYS A 241 3.38 -33.98 -19.63
C LYS A 241 2.66 -33.21 -20.73
N SER A 242 1.68 -32.38 -20.39
CA SER A 242 1.02 -31.47 -21.34
C SER A 242 2.00 -30.42 -21.88
N GLN A 243 2.87 -29.89 -21.03
CA GLN A 243 3.94 -28.98 -21.43
C GLN A 243 4.99 -29.70 -22.28
N ILE A 244 5.34 -30.95 -21.99
CA ILE A 244 6.23 -31.77 -22.81
C ILE A 244 5.57 -32.06 -24.16
N ALA A 245 4.28 -32.39 -24.21
CA ALA A 245 3.56 -32.62 -25.46
C ALA A 245 3.46 -31.31 -26.29
N GLN A 246 3.24 -30.17 -25.63
CA GLN A 246 3.32 -28.85 -26.28
C GLN A 246 4.74 -28.56 -26.74
N LEU A 247 5.77 -28.87 -25.95
CA LEU A 247 7.16 -28.73 -26.31
C LEU A 247 7.55 -29.67 -27.45
N GLU A 248 7.00 -30.88 -27.54
CA GLU A 248 7.22 -31.81 -28.65
C GLU A 248 6.54 -31.30 -29.93
N ALA A 249 5.33 -30.74 -29.81
CA ALA A 249 4.64 -30.07 -30.90
C ALA A 249 5.39 -28.80 -31.34
N ASP A 250 5.89 -28.02 -30.39
CA ASP A 250 6.73 -26.85 -30.61
C ASP A 250 8.12 -27.26 -31.09
N ILE A 251 8.66 -28.42 -30.73
CA ILE A 251 9.91 -28.98 -31.28
C ILE A 251 9.66 -29.44 -32.71
N GLY A 252 8.51 -30.03 -33.02
CA GLY A 252 8.11 -30.34 -34.39
C GLY A 252 7.93 -29.08 -35.23
N TYR A 253 7.24 -28.08 -34.69
CA TYR A 253 7.04 -26.77 -35.30
C TYR A 253 8.36 -26.02 -35.44
N THR A 254 9.21 -26.03 -34.42
CA THR A 254 10.54 -25.40 -34.44
C THR A 254 11.52 -26.20 -35.27
N HIS A 255 11.39 -27.51 -35.45
CA HIS A 255 12.22 -28.30 -36.37
C HIS A 255 11.83 -28.00 -37.82
N ALA A 256 10.53 -27.96 -38.12
CA ALA A 256 10.03 -27.47 -39.40
C ALA A 256 10.44 -26.00 -39.63
N HIS A 257 10.34 -25.17 -38.59
CA HIS A 257 10.79 -23.79 -38.61
C HIS A 257 12.31 -23.71 -38.68
N LEU A 258 13.09 -24.63 -38.11
CA LEU A 258 14.54 -24.68 -38.10
C LEU A 258 15.08 -25.15 -39.44
N GLU A 259 14.37 -26.01 -40.16
CA GLU A 259 14.66 -26.31 -41.56
C GLU A 259 14.39 -25.07 -42.43
N THR A 260 13.30 -24.32 -42.18
CA THR A 260 13.10 -23.01 -42.83
C THR A 260 14.14 -21.97 -42.37
N LEU A 261 14.58 -22.03 -41.11
CA LEU A 261 15.62 -21.19 -40.53
C LEU A 261 17.01 -21.71 -40.88
N LYS A 262 17.23 -22.89 -41.43
CA LYS A 262 18.55 -23.33 -41.91
C LYS A 262 18.83 -22.68 -43.26
N TYR A 263 17.78 -22.54 -44.07
CA TYR A 263 17.73 -21.62 -45.20
C TYR A 263 17.85 -20.15 -44.77
N ARG A 264 17.26 -19.78 -43.62
CA ARG A 264 17.37 -18.44 -43.03
C ARG A 264 18.65 -18.20 -42.23
N LYS A 265 19.39 -19.21 -41.76
CA LYS A 265 20.60 -19.08 -40.91
C LYS A 265 21.82 -18.80 -41.76
N LYS A 266 21.82 -19.27 -43.00
CA LYS A 266 22.67 -18.73 -44.07
C LYS A 266 22.38 -17.24 -44.37
N LYS A 267 21.22 -16.73 -43.93
CA LYS A 267 20.78 -15.33 -44.03
C LYS A 267 20.82 -14.58 -42.68
N ASP A 268 20.87 -15.27 -41.54
CA ASP A 268 20.80 -14.71 -40.17
C ASP A 268 22.19 -14.63 -39.50
N GLU A 269 23.23 -15.29 -40.03
CA GLU A 269 24.62 -14.91 -39.74
C GLU A 269 24.92 -13.48 -40.23
N GLU A 270 24.19 -12.97 -41.24
CA GLU A 270 24.20 -11.55 -41.64
C GLU A 270 23.36 -10.66 -40.70
N GLN A 271 22.49 -11.24 -39.86
CA GLN A 271 21.46 -10.51 -39.12
C GLN A 271 21.77 -10.37 -37.60
N ARG A 272 22.75 -11.09 -37.05
CA ARG A 272 23.28 -10.79 -35.68
C ARG A 272 24.06 -9.48 -35.57
N ALA A 273 24.39 -8.83 -36.69
CA ALA A 273 24.89 -7.45 -36.74
C ALA A 273 23.79 -6.38 -36.52
N SER A 274 22.50 -6.76 -36.44
CA SER A 274 21.37 -5.81 -36.46
C SER A 274 20.83 -5.39 -35.09
N LEU A 275 21.53 -5.67 -33.98
CA LEU A 275 21.07 -5.35 -32.61
C LEU A 275 21.63 -4.03 -32.03
N SER A 276 22.31 -3.21 -32.83
CA SER A 276 22.85 -1.89 -32.41
C SER A 276 22.30 -0.71 -33.23
N LEU A 277 21.09 -0.82 -33.78
CA LEU A 277 20.50 0.25 -34.59
C LEU A 277 19.75 1.25 -33.69
N HIS A 278 19.97 2.54 -33.92
CA HIS A 278 19.26 3.59 -33.19
C HIS A 278 17.75 3.57 -33.50
N SER A 279 16.89 3.50 -32.50
CA SER A 279 15.44 3.47 -32.68
C SER A 279 14.79 4.81 -32.37
N LEU A 280 15.24 5.48 -31.30
CA LEU A 280 14.67 6.75 -30.84
C LEU A 280 14.89 7.86 -31.87
N SER A 281 16.08 7.86 -32.49
CA SER A 281 16.45 8.81 -33.55
C SER A 281 15.57 8.72 -34.81
N ARG A 282 14.77 7.65 -34.97
CA ARG A 282 13.89 7.44 -36.14
C ARG A 282 12.41 7.69 -35.85
N GLU A 283 12.07 8.06 -34.62
CA GLU A 283 10.69 8.34 -34.23
C GLU A 283 10.14 9.61 -34.89
N SER A 284 8.88 9.53 -35.33
CA SER A 284 8.16 10.59 -36.01
C SER A 284 6.86 10.92 -35.27
N PRO A 285 6.46 12.20 -35.14
CA PRO A 285 7.07 13.42 -35.69
C PRO A 285 8.34 13.87 -34.94
N TYR A 286 9.15 14.71 -35.58
CA TYR A 286 10.32 15.30 -34.93
C TYR A 286 9.89 16.16 -33.73
N PRO A 287 10.52 16.02 -32.55
CA PRO A 287 10.02 16.60 -31.30
C PRO A 287 9.71 18.10 -31.41
N ARG A 288 8.57 18.52 -30.84
CA ARG A 288 8.08 19.92 -30.82
C ARG A 288 7.85 20.54 -32.21
N THR A 289 7.80 19.74 -33.26
CA THR A 289 7.49 20.18 -34.62
C THR A 289 6.39 19.32 -35.23
N LYS A 290 5.85 19.75 -36.38
CA LYS A 290 4.90 18.94 -37.19
C LYS A 290 5.61 18.17 -38.31
N ILE A 291 6.95 18.20 -38.35
CA ILE A 291 7.73 17.63 -39.44
C ILE A 291 7.84 16.13 -39.24
N GLN A 292 7.42 15.39 -40.25
CA GLN A 292 7.55 13.94 -40.27
C GLN A 292 8.94 13.55 -40.77
N ARG A 293 9.50 12.50 -40.17
CA ARG A 293 10.74 11.91 -40.66
C ARG A 293 10.42 11.01 -41.84
N PHE A 294 11.34 10.90 -42.76
CA PHE A 294 11.28 9.89 -43.80
C PHE A 294 11.39 8.51 -43.15
N PRO A 295 10.50 7.56 -43.48
CA PRO A 295 10.52 6.25 -42.84
C PRO A 295 11.79 5.49 -43.24
N VAL A 296 12.63 5.14 -42.26
CA VAL A 296 13.88 4.39 -42.49
C VAL A 296 13.76 2.98 -41.90
N PRO A 297 13.52 1.95 -42.74
CA PRO A 297 13.55 0.55 -42.31
C PRO A 297 14.95 0.15 -41.82
N ASP A 298 15.03 -0.81 -40.89
CA ASP A 298 16.29 -1.26 -40.27
C ASP A 298 17.37 -1.65 -41.30
N LYS A 299 16.96 -2.25 -42.43
CA LYS A 299 17.86 -2.62 -43.53
C LYS A 299 18.64 -1.43 -44.11
N TYR A 300 18.04 -0.25 -44.12
CA TYR A 300 18.62 0.94 -44.77
C TYR A 300 19.20 1.95 -43.78
N VAL A 301 19.26 1.61 -42.49
CA VAL A 301 19.89 2.45 -41.48
C VAL A 301 21.39 2.61 -41.75
N PRO A 302 22.19 1.54 -41.98
CA PRO A 302 23.62 1.68 -42.22
C PRO A 302 23.92 2.42 -43.52
N TRP A 303 24.86 3.37 -43.49
CA TRP A 303 25.20 4.19 -44.66
C TRP A 303 25.84 3.38 -45.79
N GLU A 304 26.45 2.25 -45.47
CA GLU A 304 27.07 1.29 -46.39
C GLU A 304 26.05 0.70 -47.37
N VAL A 305 24.79 0.58 -46.94
CA VAL A 305 23.70 0.12 -47.80
C VAL A 305 23.30 1.25 -48.72
N MET A 306 23.44 1.04 -50.03
CA MET A 306 23.01 2.00 -51.03
C MET A 306 21.48 2.12 -51.04
N TRP A 307 20.99 3.36 -51.04
CA TRP A 307 19.57 3.67 -51.14
C TRP A 307 19.37 4.88 -52.04
N LEU A 308 19.00 4.64 -53.30
CA LEU A 308 18.91 5.70 -54.32
C LEU A 308 17.73 6.65 -54.11
N HIS A 309 16.64 6.18 -53.50
CA HIS A 309 15.41 6.97 -53.30
C HIS A 309 15.30 7.54 -51.89
N TYR A 310 16.42 7.71 -51.19
CA TYR A 310 16.44 8.28 -49.84
C TYR A 310 16.38 9.81 -49.92
N GLU A 311 15.17 10.37 -49.76
CA GLU A 311 14.91 11.81 -49.81
C GLU A 311 14.33 12.29 -48.47
N PRO A 312 15.17 12.46 -47.43
CA PRO A 312 14.71 12.89 -46.12
C PRO A 312 14.25 14.35 -46.12
N ASN A 313 13.22 14.64 -45.33
CA ASN A 313 12.80 16.01 -45.08
C ASN A 313 13.94 16.82 -44.44
N THR A 314 14.05 18.10 -44.80
CA THR A 314 15.07 19.00 -44.25
C THR A 314 14.50 19.84 -43.12
N TYR A 315 15.15 19.84 -41.97
CA TYR A 315 14.82 20.73 -40.86
C TYR A 315 16.06 21.19 -40.09
N THR A 316 16.13 22.50 -39.85
CA THR A 316 17.12 23.15 -39.00
C THR A 316 16.42 24.27 -38.24
N MET A 317 16.61 24.31 -36.92
CA MET A 317 16.08 25.37 -36.05
C MET A 317 16.95 26.63 -36.17
N SER A 318 16.30 27.79 -36.31
CA SER A 318 16.98 29.09 -36.41
C SER A 318 17.67 29.47 -35.10
N LYS A 319 18.79 30.17 -35.19
CA LYS A 319 19.56 30.68 -34.03
C LYS A 319 18.74 31.59 -33.12
N SER A 320 17.80 32.35 -33.68
CA SER A 320 16.87 33.22 -32.93
C SER A 320 16.00 32.47 -31.93
N ASP A 321 15.71 31.20 -32.20
CA ASP A 321 14.71 30.43 -31.47
C ASP A 321 15.33 29.69 -30.26
N PHE A 322 16.66 29.67 -30.16
CA PHE A 322 17.39 29.14 -29.00
C PHE A 322 17.41 30.16 -27.86
N MET A 323 17.59 29.66 -26.63
CA MET A 323 17.77 30.51 -25.45
C MET A 323 18.95 31.48 -25.63
N SER A 324 18.79 32.73 -25.21
CA SER A 324 19.76 33.82 -25.44
C SER A 324 21.21 33.46 -25.10
N PHE A 325 21.44 32.75 -24.00
CA PHE A 325 22.78 32.32 -23.58
C PHE A 325 23.41 31.25 -24.50
N LEU A 326 22.60 30.45 -25.21
CA LEU A 326 23.08 29.43 -26.14
C LEU A 326 23.30 29.97 -27.55
N GLN A 327 22.67 31.08 -27.93
CA GLN A 327 22.67 31.57 -29.32
C GLN A 327 24.10 31.76 -29.87
N GLN A 328 25.05 32.20 -29.04
CA GLN A 328 26.46 32.36 -29.46
C GLN A 328 27.12 31.03 -29.87
N TYR A 329 26.70 29.91 -29.30
CA TYR A 329 27.26 28.58 -29.52
C TYR A 329 26.52 27.77 -30.59
N VAL A 330 25.41 28.31 -31.11
CA VAL A 330 24.57 27.67 -32.13
C VAL A 330 25.13 27.98 -33.52
N ASP A 331 25.31 26.92 -34.31
CA ASP A 331 25.77 27.00 -35.70
C ASP A 331 24.68 27.57 -36.62
N GLU A 332 25.09 28.18 -37.71
CA GLU A 332 24.15 28.71 -38.71
C GLU A 332 23.61 27.62 -39.63
N ASP A 333 22.50 27.92 -40.32
CA ASP A 333 21.86 26.97 -41.23
C ASP A 333 22.51 26.99 -42.62
N ILE A 334 23.56 26.17 -42.77
CA ILE A 334 24.32 26.03 -44.00
C ILE A 334 23.42 25.60 -45.18
N LEU A 335 22.43 24.73 -44.93
CA LEU A 335 21.55 24.22 -45.99
C LEU A 335 20.68 25.33 -46.57
N MET A 336 20.09 26.16 -45.70
CA MET A 336 19.28 27.30 -46.12
C MET A 336 20.11 28.35 -46.87
N MET A 337 21.34 28.62 -46.42
CA MET A 337 22.25 29.55 -47.10
C MET A 337 22.65 29.07 -48.50
N LYS A 338 22.96 27.77 -48.65
CA LYS A 338 23.25 27.15 -49.94
C LYS A 338 22.04 27.21 -50.89
N GLN A 339 20.83 26.96 -50.39
CA GLN A 339 19.59 27.04 -51.18
C GLN A 339 19.28 28.46 -51.68
N ARG A 340 19.63 29.49 -50.91
CA ARG A 340 19.45 30.90 -51.28
C ARG A 340 20.47 31.41 -52.30
N GLY A 341 21.46 30.60 -52.68
CA GLY A 341 22.49 30.98 -53.65
C GLY A 341 23.47 32.03 -53.14
N VAL A 342 23.67 32.10 -51.82
CA VAL A 342 24.68 32.97 -51.20
C VAL A 342 26.08 32.60 -51.71
N ASN A 343 26.95 33.59 -51.93
CA ASN A 343 28.32 33.36 -52.38
C ASN A 343 29.06 32.41 -51.43
N LYS A 344 29.88 31.49 -51.96
CA LYS A 344 30.59 30.48 -51.16
C LYS A 344 31.47 31.08 -50.05
N ASP A 345 31.95 32.31 -50.24
CA ASP A 345 32.82 33.00 -49.29
C ASP A 345 32.08 33.54 -48.05
N GLU A 346 30.74 33.69 -48.13
CA GLU A 346 29.89 34.13 -47.01
C GLU A 346 29.35 32.96 -46.18
N ILE A 347 29.54 31.72 -46.63
CA ILE A 347 29.09 30.52 -45.91
C ILE A 347 30.12 30.16 -44.84
N PRO A 348 29.72 29.96 -43.57
CA PRO A 348 30.65 29.57 -42.52
C PRO A 348 31.26 28.20 -42.81
N VAL A 349 32.60 28.14 -42.87
CA VAL A 349 33.36 26.90 -43.04
C VAL A 349 33.76 26.38 -41.67
N TYR A 350 33.34 25.16 -41.34
CA TYR A 350 33.67 24.52 -40.06
C TYR A 350 34.77 23.45 -40.24
N LEU A 351 35.67 23.37 -39.25
CA LEU A 351 36.70 22.33 -39.18
C LEU A 351 36.13 21.06 -38.54
N TRP A 352 35.88 20.05 -39.36
CA TRP A 352 35.32 18.77 -38.91
C TRP A 352 36.37 17.88 -38.25
N ASN A 353 35.95 17.02 -37.31
CA ASN A 353 36.80 16.10 -36.53
C ASN A 353 37.93 16.77 -35.73
N MET A 354 37.83 18.08 -35.48
CA MET A 354 38.86 18.88 -34.78
C MET A 354 38.22 19.77 -33.70
N GLU A 355 39.06 20.26 -32.80
CA GLU A 355 38.73 21.34 -31.87
C GLU A 355 39.18 22.66 -32.48
N SER A 356 38.31 23.67 -32.45
CA SER A 356 38.58 24.97 -33.05
C SER A 356 38.00 26.09 -32.19
N THR A 357 38.72 27.20 -32.12
CA THR A 357 38.23 28.44 -31.51
C THR A 357 38.04 29.48 -32.61
N ASP A 358 36.82 29.99 -32.74
CA ASP A 358 36.50 31.02 -33.73
C ASP A 358 37.24 32.33 -33.47
N SER A 359 37.29 33.21 -34.48
CA SER A 359 37.73 34.61 -34.36
C SER A 359 36.98 35.39 -33.27
N ASN A 360 35.76 34.96 -32.95
CA ASN A 360 34.93 35.54 -31.89
C ASN A 360 35.20 34.92 -30.50
N GLY A 361 36.26 34.11 -30.34
CA GLY A 361 36.64 33.47 -29.08
C GLY A 361 35.73 32.31 -28.66
N VAL A 362 34.87 31.81 -29.56
CA VAL A 362 33.94 30.72 -29.24
C VAL A 362 34.61 29.37 -29.48
N TYR A 363 34.78 28.60 -28.41
CA TYR A 363 35.30 27.23 -28.48
C TYR A 363 34.25 26.27 -29.06
N ARG A 364 34.66 25.47 -30.04
CA ARG A 364 33.87 24.39 -30.62
C ARG A 364 34.67 23.09 -30.65
N ASN A 365 34.18 22.10 -29.91
CA ASN A 365 34.62 20.72 -30.05
C ASN A 365 33.72 20.01 -31.06
N ARG A 366 34.31 19.50 -32.15
CA ARG A 366 33.62 18.68 -33.17
C ARG A 366 34.24 17.29 -33.30
N LYS A 367 35.04 16.85 -32.33
CA LYS A 367 35.65 15.52 -32.31
C LYS A 367 34.70 14.54 -31.63
N SER A 368 34.40 13.40 -32.25
CA SER A 368 33.52 12.41 -31.63
C SER A 368 34.16 11.79 -30.38
N TRP A 369 33.36 11.57 -29.34
CA TRP A 369 33.64 10.80 -28.13
C TRP A 369 33.38 9.31 -28.30
N ILE A 370 32.87 8.87 -29.47
CA ILE A 370 32.64 7.47 -29.76
C ILE A 370 33.98 6.77 -29.92
N ILE A 371 34.12 5.62 -29.25
CA ILE A 371 35.31 4.80 -29.31
C ILE A 371 35.03 3.62 -30.26
N ASP A 372 35.88 3.46 -31.27
CA ASP A 372 35.81 2.33 -32.21
C ASP A 372 36.37 1.05 -31.57
N SER A 373 36.11 -0.09 -32.20
CA SER A 373 36.61 -1.45 -31.87
C SER A 373 38.11 -1.55 -31.56
N ARG A 374 38.91 -0.57 -32.01
CA ARG A 374 40.36 -0.46 -31.79
C ARG A 374 40.74 0.47 -30.63
N ALA A 375 39.79 0.87 -29.80
CA ALA A 375 39.96 1.85 -28.72
C ALA A 375 40.43 3.24 -29.17
N GLN A 376 40.15 3.62 -30.42
CA GLN A 376 40.47 4.95 -30.98
C GLN A 376 39.21 5.80 -31.13
N LEU A 377 39.36 7.13 -31.06
CA LEU A 377 38.27 8.07 -31.27
C LEU A 377 37.77 8.02 -32.72
N LEU A 378 36.47 7.87 -32.89
CA LEU A 378 35.83 7.75 -34.18
C LEU A 378 36.00 9.03 -35.00
N THR A 379 36.44 8.89 -36.24
CA THR A 379 36.43 9.96 -37.24
C THR A 379 35.19 9.80 -38.09
N TYR A 380 34.20 10.71 -37.97
CA TYR A 380 32.99 10.61 -38.77
C TYR A 380 33.23 11.08 -40.20
N ARG A 381 32.45 10.53 -41.12
CA ARG A 381 32.50 10.84 -42.56
C ARG A 381 31.67 12.08 -42.87
N LEU A 382 31.97 12.73 -43.99
CA LEU A 382 31.17 13.82 -44.52
C LEU A 382 30.27 13.33 -45.66
N ASP A 383 29.16 14.01 -45.85
CA ASP A 383 28.24 13.83 -46.98
C ASP A 383 28.71 14.62 -48.21
N LEU A 384 28.01 14.46 -49.35
CA LEU A 384 28.31 15.15 -50.62
C LEU A 384 28.30 16.69 -50.50
N ASP A 385 27.58 17.24 -49.52
CA ASP A 385 27.51 18.67 -49.22
C ASP A 385 28.55 19.14 -48.18
N ASP A 386 29.57 18.34 -47.88
CA ASP A 386 30.60 18.59 -46.86
C ASP A 386 30.03 18.75 -45.43
N LEU A 387 28.90 18.10 -45.16
CA LEU A 387 28.24 18.07 -43.85
C LEU A 387 28.48 16.75 -43.11
N PRO A 388 28.54 16.75 -41.77
CA PRO A 388 28.95 15.59 -40.97
C PRO A 388 27.88 14.51 -40.88
N ARG A 389 28.18 13.32 -41.37
CA ARG A 389 27.24 12.20 -41.43
C ARG A 389 27.16 11.45 -40.09
N ASN A 390 25.94 11.24 -39.58
CA ASN A 390 25.70 10.52 -38.33
C ASN A 390 26.31 9.10 -38.35
N PRO A 391 27.19 8.74 -37.41
CA PRO A 391 27.93 7.48 -37.45
C PRO A 391 27.05 6.24 -37.24
N MET A 392 25.89 6.36 -36.61
CA MET A 392 24.99 5.24 -36.32
C MET A 392 23.99 4.94 -37.44
N GLY A 393 23.92 5.79 -38.47
CA GLY A 393 23.09 5.55 -39.65
C GLY A 393 22.11 6.67 -39.99
N ARG A 394 21.24 6.36 -40.96
CA ARG A 394 20.15 7.22 -41.45
C ARG A 394 19.02 7.31 -40.42
N THR A 395 18.60 8.54 -40.15
CA THR A 395 17.54 8.87 -39.19
C THR A 395 16.23 9.30 -39.86
N GLY A 396 16.25 9.62 -41.16
CA GLY A 396 15.09 10.09 -41.90
C GLY A 396 14.88 11.61 -41.87
N LEU A 397 15.83 12.38 -41.34
CA LEU A 397 15.75 13.84 -41.28
C LEU A 397 17.12 14.46 -41.62
N ARG A 398 17.17 15.32 -42.63
CA ARG A 398 18.36 16.06 -43.03
C ARG A 398 18.37 17.44 -42.35
N GLY A 399 19.56 17.95 -42.05
CA GLY A 399 19.71 19.24 -41.37
C GLY A 399 20.12 19.09 -39.91
N LYS A 400 20.31 20.20 -39.22
CA LYS A 400 20.79 20.23 -37.83
C LYS A 400 19.69 19.84 -36.83
N GLY A 401 18.43 19.95 -37.24
CA GLY A 401 17.29 19.85 -36.35
C GLY A 401 17.31 20.93 -35.27
N ALA A 402 16.91 20.56 -34.06
CA ALA A 402 16.90 21.43 -32.88
C ALA A 402 18.20 21.35 -32.04
N LEU A 403 19.27 20.76 -32.58
CA LEU A 403 20.57 20.71 -31.90
C LEU A 403 21.37 22.00 -32.14
N PRO A 404 22.23 22.43 -31.17
CA PRO A 404 23.02 23.65 -31.33
C PRO A 404 24.04 23.58 -32.47
N ARG A 405 24.74 22.45 -32.63
CA ARG A 405 25.86 22.28 -33.57
C ARG A 405 25.60 21.20 -34.62
N TRP A 406 26.21 21.35 -35.79
CA TRP A 406 26.35 20.28 -36.77
C TRP A 406 27.34 19.22 -36.29
N GLY A 407 27.05 17.94 -36.53
CA GLY A 407 27.86 16.81 -36.10
C GLY A 407 27.64 16.44 -34.62
N PRO A 408 28.69 16.11 -33.86
CA PRO A 408 28.54 15.68 -32.48
C PRO A 408 28.17 16.85 -31.56
N ASN A 409 27.15 16.63 -30.73
CA ASN A 409 26.74 17.53 -29.67
C ASN A 409 27.03 16.84 -28.33
N HIS A 410 28.15 17.22 -27.74
CA HIS A 410 28.64 16.69 -26.48
C HIS A 410 27.76 17.12 -25.32
N ASN A 411 27.29 16.15 -24.53
CA ASN A 411 26.55 16.37 -23.30
C ASN A 411 27.24 15.65 -22.15
N VAL A 412 27.30 16.29 -20.98
CA VAL A 412 27.77 15.63 -19.76
C VAL A 412 26.61 15.58 -18.78
N PHE A 413 26.29 14.38 -18.29
CA PHE A 413 25.26 14.16 -17.28
C PHE A 413 25.82 13.47 -16.04
N ALA A 414 25.31 13.86 -14.88
CA ALA A 414 25.62 13.24 -13.60
C ALA A 414 24.35 12.65 -12.98
N VAL A 415 24.34 11.33 -12.79
CA VAL A 415 23.31 10.62 -12.02
C VAL A 415 23.78 10.58 -10.57
N ILE A 416 23.18 11.42 -9.73
CA ILE A 416 23.51 11.51 -8.31
C ILE A 416 22.43 10.77 -7.53
N THR A 417 22.83 9.76 -6.75
CA THR A 417 21.91 8.85 -6.06
C THR A 417 22.27 8.68 -4.59
N ARG A 418 21.27 8.36 -3.76
CA ARG A 418 21.46 8.00 -2.35
C ARG A 418 20.34 7.09 -1.85
N TRP A 419 20.62 6.33 -0.81
CA TRP A 419 19.60 5.55 -0.09
C TRP A 419 18.87 6.41 0.94
N GLN A 420 17.53 6.33 0.96
CA GLN A 420 16.68 6.93 1.96
C GLN A 420 16.12 5.85 2.89
N ARG A 421 16.45 5.95 4.18
CA ARG A 421 15.87 5.09 5.22
C ARG A 421 14.42 5.49 5.49
N ARG A 422 13.53 4.50 5.51
CA ARG A 422 12.10 4.70 5.68
C ARG A 422 11.77 5.20 7.10
N THR A 423 11.39 6.47 7.22
CA THR A 423 10.70 7.00 8.41
C THR A 423 9.21 6.72 8.26
N SER A 424 8.63 6.01 9.23
CA SER A 424 7.28 5.40 9.24
C SER A 424 6.15 6.02 8.36
N LYS A 425 5.37 5.11 7.74
CA LYS A 425 4.02 5.27 7.14
C LYS A 425 3.86 6.14 5.86
N SER A 426 4.64 5.90 4.81
CA SER A 426 4.22 6.22 3.43
C SER A 426 4.05 4.95 2.59
N SER A 427 2.95 4.89 1.85
CA SER A 427 2.46 3.79 1.01
C SER A 427 3.06 3.84 -0.40
N GLU A 428 4.38 3.85 -0.51
CA GLU A 428 5.07 3.67 -1.80
C GLU A 428 5.87 2.38 -1.73
N HIS A 429 5.68 1.52 -2.73
CA HIS A 429 6.42 0.26 -2.87
C HIS A 429 7.81 0.54 -3.42
N SER A 430 8.85 -0.10 -2.87
CA SER A 430 10.20 -0.06 -3.42
C SER A 430 10.26 -0.90 -4.69
N LEU A 431 10.85 -0.34 -5.76
CA LEU A 431 11.10 -1.10 -7.00
C LEU A 431 12.10 -2.25 -6.80
N PHE A 432 12.97 -2.13 -5.80
CA PHE A 432 14.06 -3.08 -5.52
C PHE A 432 13.70 -4.15 -4.48
N GLY A 433 12.46 -4.20 -3.97
CA GLY A 433 12.07 -5.17 -2.93
C GLY A 433 12.78 -5.03 -1.57
N THR A 434 13.70 -4.06 -1.43
CA THR A 434 14.41 -3.74 -0.19
C THR A 434 13.61 -2.75 0.66
N SER A 435 13.94 -2.63 1.95
CA SER A 435 13.30 -1.70 2.90
C SER A 435 13.56 -0.22 2.60
N ASP A 436 14.61 0.06 1.81
CA ASP A 436 15.18 1.39 1.60
C ASP A 436 14.82 1.91 0.20
N LEU A 437 14.48 3.19 0.12
CA LEU A 437 14.09 3.82 -1.15
C LEU A 437 15.30 4.50 -1.80
N LEU A 438 15.48 4.32 -3.11
CA LEU A 438 16.53 5.01 -3.86
C LEU A 438 16.04 6.40 -4.28
N GLU A 439 16.75 7.44 -3.86
CA GLU A 439 16.53 8.80 -4.35
C GLU A 439 17.60 9.19 -5.35
N PHE A 440 17.22 9.98 -6.34
CA PHE A 440 18.14 10.62 -7.28
C PHE A 440 17.89 12.13 -7.37
N VAL A 441 18.88 12.87 -7.86
CA VAL A 441 18.76 14.32 -8.06
C VAL A 441 18.13 14.59 -9.42
N GLU A 442 17.01 15.33 -9.43
CA GLU A 442 16.39 15.82 -10.66
C GLU A 442 16.56 17.33 -10.81
N THR A 443 16.67 17.77 -12.07
CA THR A 443 16.65 19.18 -12.47
C THR A 443 15.40 19.46 -13.31
N PHE A 444 14.92 20.70 -13.30
CA PHE A 444 13.83 21.14 -14.18
C PHE A 444 14.14 22.52 -14.76
N TYR A 445 13.83 22.75 -16.03
CA TYR A 445 14.30 23.95 -16.74
C TYR A 445 13.28 25.09 -16.80
N MET A 446 12.00 24.78 -17.09
CA MET A 446 10.97 25.80 -17.37
C MET A 446 9.64 25.51 -16.65
N SER A 447 9.25 24.25 -16.56
CA SER A 447 8.03 23.78 -15.88
C SER A 447 8.42 22.67 -14.91
N LYS A 448 7.73 22.57 -13.76
CA LYS A 448 7.89 21.44 -12.82
C LYS A 448 7.54 20.07 -13.45
N LYS A 449 6.97 20.06 -14.66
CA LYS A 449 6.57 18.84 -15.38
C LYS A 449 7.70 18.21 -16.19
N ASP A 450 8.65 19.00 -16.69
CA ASP A 450 9.73 18.52 -17.56
C ASP A 450 11.00 18.33 -16.71
N ILE A 451 11.29 17.08 -16.38
CA ILE A 451 12.43 16.70 -15.55
C ILE A 451 13.62 16.29 -16.41
N SER A 452 14.83 16.56 -15.95
CA SER A 452 16.08 16.18 -16.61
C SER A 452 17.15 15.80 -15.59
N LEU A 453 18.12 15.01 -16.04
CA LEU A 453 19.33 14.73 -15.26
C LEU A 453 20.19 16.01 -15.12
N PRO A 454 20.88 16.19 -13.98
CA PRO A 454 21.88 17.25 -13.81
C PRO A 454 22.93 17.22 -14.92
N GLY A 455 23.08 18.36 -15.61
CA GLY A 455 24.03 18.50 -16.72
C GLY A 455 23.36 19.02 -17.99
N GLY A 456 23.94 18.70 -19.15
CA GLY A 456 23.47 19.16 -20.45
C GLY A 456 24.59 19.36 -21.46
N PHE A 457 24.35 20.24 -22.43
CA PHE A 457 25.24 20.51 -23.55
C PHE A 457 26.55 21.19 -23.12
N ALA A 458 27.70 20.64 -23.51
CA ALA A 458 29.02 21.20 -23.24
C ALA A 458 29.34 22.34 -24.22
N TRP A 459 29.06 23.58 -23.81
CA TRP A 459 29.29 24.77 -24.63
C TRP A 459 30.72 25.33 -24.52
N SER A 460 31.42 25.10 -23.41
CA SER A 460 32.77 25.60 -23.15
C SER A 460 33.85 24.52 -23.28
N GLU A 461 35.12 24.92 -23.20
CA GLU A 461 36.28 24.02 -23.16
C GLU A 461 36.23 23.08 -21.94
N ASN A 462 35.77 23.61 -20.80
CA ASN A 462 35.56 22.82 -19.58
C ASN A 462 34.19 22.15 -19.62
N HIS A 463 34.13 20.92 -20.13
CA HIS A 463 32.87 20.17 -20.28
C HIS A 463 32.11 19.98 -18.94
N TYR A 464 32.79 19.98 -17.80
CA TYR A 464 32.19 19.85 -16.45
C TYR A 464 31.51 21.11 -15.93
N GLN A 465 31.77 22.27 -16.53
CA GLN A 465 31.14 23.54 -16.14
C GLN A 465 29.60 23.45 -16.24
N VAL A 466 29.09 22.61 -17.12
CA VAL A 466 27.65 22.39 -17.29
C VAL A 466 27.04 21.79 -16.02
N ILE A 467 27.65 20.75 -15.45
CA ILE A 467 27.21 20.17 -14.17
C ILE A 467 27.43 21.18 -13.06
N GLN A 468 28.57 21.88 -13.05
CA GLN A 468 28.86 22.92 -12.05
C GLN A 468 27.77 24.00 -12.02
N SER A 469 27.24 24.40 -13.18
CA SER A 469 26.19 25.40 -13.32
C SER A 469 24.86 25.00 -12.66
N VAL A 470 24.65 23.73 -12.35
CA VAL A 470 23.46 23.23 -11.65
C VAL A 470 23.53 23.53 -10.14
N PHE A 471 24.74 23.71 -9.59
CA PHE A 471 24.98 23.89 -8.16
C PHE A 471 25.37 25.35 -7.82
N ARG A 472 25.08 25.77 -6.59
CA ARG A 472 25.55 27.02 -5.99
C ARG A 472 26.97 26.80 -5.50
N MET A 473 27.93 27.44 -6.15
CA MET A 473 29.32 27.43 -5.71
C MET A 473 29.50 28.46 -4.58
N THR A 474 30.11 28.05 -3.48
CA THR A 474 30.51 28.93 -2.37
C THR A 474 31.85 29.61 -2.62
N ASP A 475 32.71 28.97 -3.40
CA ASP A 475 34.06 29.43 -3.74
C ASP A 475 34.17 29.66 -5.25
N GLU A 476 35.05 30.56 -5.70
CA GLU A 476 35.29 30.87 -7.12
C GLU A 476 35.97 29.73 -7.91
N SER A 477 36.11 28.53 -7.32
CA SER A 477 36.78 27.39 -7.95
C SER A 477 36.00 26.90 -9.17
N THR A 478 36.61 26.91 -10.35
CA THR A 478 36.09 26.31 -11.58
C THR A 478 36.56 24.86 -11.69
N TRP A 479 35.69 23.95 -12.13
CA TRP A 479 36.09 22.57 -12.39
C TRP A 479 36.78 22.48 -13.75
N ILE A 480 38.06 22.12 -13.75
CA ILE A 480 38.85 21.96 -14.98
C ILE A 480 38.95 20.47 -15.31
N THR A 481 39.17 19.63 -14.29
CA THR A 481 39.32 18.18 -14.43
C THR A 481 38.15 17.40 -13.84
N ALA A 482 38.04 16.12 -14.20
CA ALA A 482 37.09 15.21 -13.59
C ALA A 482 37.33 15.06 -12.08
N ASP A 483 38.59 15.10 -11.65
CA ASP A 483 38.98 14.97 -10.25
C ASP A 483 38.48 16.14 -9.40
N ASP A 484 38.48 17.37 -9.94
CA ASP A 484 37.94 18.55 -9.25
C ASP A 484 36.44 18.38 -8.95
N MET A 485 35.69 17.87 -9.94
CA MET A 485 34.27 17.54 -9.79
C MET A 485 34.08 16.47 -8.71
N ILE A 486 34.85 15.37 -8.77
CA ILE A 486 34.76 14.27 -7.81
C ILE A 486 35.08 14.77 -6.39
N GLN A 487 36.09 15.63 -6.25
CA GLN A 487 36.50 16.21 -4.98
C GLN A 487 35.40 17.09 -4.38
N PHE A 488 34.72 17.90 -5.19
CA PHE A 488 33.55 18.67 -4.73
C PHE A 488 32.45 17.75 -4.17
N PHE A 489 32.07 16.70 -4.92
CA PHE A 489 31.04 15.78 -4.45
C PHE A 489 31.47 15.01 -3.20
N LYS A 490 32.77 14.69 -3.08
CA LYS A 490 33.37 14.04 -1.91
C LYS A 490 33.35 14.94 -0.67
N GLN A 491 33.61 16.25 -0.80
CA GLN A 491 33.52 17.21 0.31
C GLN A 491 32.14 17.28 0.96
N HIS A 492 31.08 16.99 0.19
CA HIS A 492 29.70 16.99 0.67
C HIS A 492 29.23 15.68 1.31
N ALA A 493 30.06 14.62 1.27
CA ALA A 493 29.81 13.36 1.96
C ALA A 493 30.16 13.48 3.46
N THR A 494 29.34 12.90 4.34
CA THR A 494 29.69 12.79 5.77
C THR A 494 30.29 11.43 6.09
N ALA A 495 31.37 11.41 6.87
CA ALA A 495 32.02 10.19 7.34
C ALA A 495 31.22 9.59 8.51
N THR A 496 31.01 8.26 8.49
CA THR A 496 30.28 7.52 9.54
C THR A 496 31.06 7.46 10.85
N THR A 497 32.39 7.56 10.77
CA THR A 497 33.35 7.54 11.87
C THR A 497 34.39 8.61 11.51
N GLY A 498 34.90 9.40 12.47
CA GLY A 498 35.78 10.55 12.22
C GLY A 498 37.16 10.28 11.58
N SER A 499 37.28 9.23 10.77
CA SER A 499 38.39 8.91 9.86
C SER A 499 38.07 9.32 8.42
N ASP A 500 39.08 9.27 7.54
CA ASP A 500 38.95 9.55 6.11
C ASP A 500 37.79 8.80 5.45
N LEU A 501 37.11 9.47 4.51
CA LEU A 501 36.00 8.91 3.73
C LEU A 501 36.45 7.66 2.96
N SER A 502 35.82 6.52 3.29
CA SER A 502 36.10 5.26 2.60
C SER A 502 35.37 5.18 1.25
N GLU A 503 35.85 4.33 0.35
CA GLU A 503 35.18 4.01 -0.93
C GLU A 503 33.78 3.39 -0.73
N LYS A 504 33.48 2.95 0.51
CA LYS A 504 32.17 2.47 0.92
C LYS A 504 31.20 3.58 1.29
N ASP A 505 31.65 4.80 1.61
CA ASP A 505 30.77 5.92 1.99
C ASP A 505 30.34 6.75 0.77
N PHE A 506 31.25 6.91 -0.20
CA PHE A 506 31.06 7.71 -1.41
C PHE A 506 31.69 7.02 -2.62
N LYS A 507 30.94 6.90 -3.71
CA LYS A 507 31.38 6.28 -4.96
C LYS A 507 31.13 7.21 -6.13
N SER A 508 32.13 7.37 -6.98
CA SER A 508 32.03 8.10 -8.25
C SER A 508 32.62 7.25 -9.37
N VAL A 509 31.85 6.97 -10.41
CA VAL A 509 32.28 6.14 -11.55
C VAL A 509 31.76 6.75 -12.85
N LYS A 510 32.62 6.80 -13.87
CA LYS A 510 32.20 7.05 -15.26
C LYS A 510 31.64 5.77 -15.86
N ILE A 511 30.35 5.74 -16.16
CA ILE A 511 29.66 4.53 -16.65
C ILE A 511 29.81 4.40 -18.15
N TYR A 512 29.53 5.48 -18.87
CA TYR A 512 29.37 5.44 -20.32
C TYR A 512 29.92 6.72 -20.95
N CYS A 513 30.61 6.57 -22.08
CA CYS A 513 31.03 7.66 -22.93
C CYS A 513 30.89 7.24 -24.38
N GLY A 514 30.01 7.91 -25.14
CA GLY A 514 29.74 7.54 -26.53
C GLY A 514 28.45 8.10 -27.10
N TYR A 515 27.92 7.45 -28.13
CA TYR A 515 26.71 7.87 -28.82
C TYR A 515 25.48 7.74 -27.92
N MET A 516 24.60 8.75 -27.93
CA MET A 516 23.31 8.68 -27.24
C MET A 516 22.19 8.67 -28.27
N ASP A 517 21.40 7.60 -28.29
CA ASP A 517 20.18 7.54 -29.11
C ASP A 517 19.14 8.50 -28.52
N ASP A 518 18.73 9.50 -29.32
CA ASP A 518 17.87 10.58 -28.87
C ASP A 518 16.99 11.05 -30.04
N GLN A 519 15.75 11.38 -29.74
CA GLN A 519 14.77 11.83 -30.74
C GLN A 519 15.19 13.11 -31.48
N LEU A 520 16.14 13.89 -30.94
CA LEU A 520 16.65 15.10 -31.60
C LEU A 520 17.74 14.80 -32.65
N ASN A 521 18.30 13.60 -32.68
CA ASN A 521 19.34 13.23 -33.64
C ASN A 521 18.81 13.26 -35.08
N THR A 522 19.64 13.72 -36.01
CA THR A 522 19.38 13.80 -37.43
C THR A 522 20.48 13.08 -38.21
N ASP A 523 20.40 13.13 -39.54
CA ASP A 523 21.45 12.60 -40.41
C ASP A 523 22.75 13.38 -40.29
N GLN A 524 22.67 14.65 -39.85
CA GLN A 524 23.79 15.60 -39.85
C GLN A 524 24.15 16.15 -38.46
N ALA A 525 23.42 15.80 -37.41
CA ALA A 525 23.69 16.22 -36.04
C ALA A 525 23.21 15.15 -35.05
N TRP A 526 24.03 14.80 -34.07
CA TRP A 526 23.67 13.80 -33.08
C TRP A 526 24.22 14.17 -31.70
N LYS A 527 23.70 13.51 -30.66
CA LYS A 527 24.19 13.66 -29.30
C LYS A 527 25.21 12.59 -28.94
N GLU A 528 26.24 13.03 -28.26
CA GLU A 528 27.19 12.16 -27.58
C GLU A 528 27.20 12.53 -26.11
N VAL A 529 27.40 11.55 -25.26
CA VAL A 529 27.22 11.71 -23.83
C VAL A 529 28.38 11.12 -23.06
N GLU A 530 28.79 11.84 -22.01
CA GLU A 530 29.60 11.32 -20.92
C GLU A 530 28.74 11.24 -19.66
N LEU A 531 28.54 10.02 -19.16
CA LEU A 531 27.68 9.72 -18.02
C LEU A 531 28.52 9.40 -16.78
N TRP A 532 28.35 10.25 -15.77
CA TRP A 532 28.91 10.04 -14.44
C TRP A 532 27.84 9.55 -13.47
N HIS A 533 28.20 8.60 -12.62
CA HIS A 533 27.34 8.13 -11.55
C HIS A 533 28.03 8.34 -10.21
N ILE A 534 27.34 9.09 -9.36
CA ILE A 534 27.79 9.51 -8.05
C ILE A 534 26.79 8.95 -7.04
N HIS A 535 27.25 8.10 -6.14
CA HIS A 535 26.42 7.44 -5.17
C HIS A 535 26.90 7.73 -3.75
N TYR A 536 25.95 8.10 -2.89
CA TYR A 536 26.17 8.32 -1.48
C TYR A 536 25.50 7.23 -0.66
N ASN A 537 26.30 6.49 0.12
CA ASN A 537 25.79 5.51 1.07
C ASN A 537 25.44 6.15 2.43
N THR A 538 26.03 7.29 2.76
CA THR A 538 25.83 8.02 4.02
C THR A 538 25.02 9.31 3.83
N TYR A 539 24.78 10.03 4.93
CA TYR A 539 24.10 11.33 4.87
C TYR A 539 24.92 12.35 4.06
N THR A 540 24.22 13.14 3.24
CA THR A 540 24.82 14.10 2.32
C THR A 540 24.39 15.52 2.63
N SER A 541 25.33 16.46 2.69
CA SER A 541 25.03 17.89 2.85
C SER A 541 24.81 18.63 1.51
N ILE A 542 24.89 17.92 0.38
CA ILE A 542 24.86 18.50 -0.97
C ILE A 542 23.60 19.32 -1.27
N PHE A 543 22.48 19.04 -0.60
CA PHE A 543 21.24 19.81 -0.78
C PHE A 543 21.43 21.30 -0.48
N ARG A 544 22.44 21.69 0.31
CA ARG A 544 22.79 23.10 0.58
C ARG A 544 23.34 23.81 -0.66
N ALA A 545 23.99 23.05 -1.55
CA ALA A 545 24.52 23.54 -2.81
C ALA A 545 23.49 23.52 -3.95
N PHE A 546 22.24 23.08 -3.73
CA PHE A 546 21.24 23.03 -4.79
C PHE A 546 20.75 24.43 -5.16
N LYS A 547 20.63 24.69 -6.47
CA LYS A 547 19.85 25.82 -6.99
C LYS A 547 18.35 25.53 -6.83
N SER A 548 17.51 26.56 -7.01
CA SER A 548 16.05 26.44 -6.84
C SER A 548 15.38 25.43 -7.78
N ASN A 549 16.06 25.06 -8.86
CA ASN A 549 15.59 24.15 -9.89
C ASN A 549 16.11 22.70 -9.73
N VAL A 550 16.71 22.38 -8.57
CA VAL A 550 17.32 21.08 -8.27
C VAL A 550 16.73 20.53 -6.99
N LYS A 551 16.33 19.25 -6.99
CA LYS A 551 15.79 18.58 -5.80
C LYS A 551 16.01 17.08 -5.83
N TRP A 552 15.94 16.48 -4.65
CA TRP A 552 15.87 15.03 -4.51
C TRP A 552 14.48 14.53 -4.90
N ARG A 553 14.45 13.38 -5.59
CA ARG A 553 13.22 12.66 -5.92
C ARG A 553 13.42 11.17 -5.72
N VAL A 554 12.40 10.53 -5.16
CA VAL A 554 12.32 9.07 -5.06
C VAL A 554 12.18 8.46 -6.45
N LEU A 555 12.99 7.45 -6.75
CA LEU A 555 12.90 6.70 -7.99
C LEU A 555 11.60 5.90 -8.03
N SER A 556 10.72 6.24 -8.98
CA SER A 556 9.44 5.57 -9.22
C SER A 556 9.20 5.39 -10.72
N GLU A 557 8.24 4.54 -11.11
CA GLU A 557 7.97 4.25 -12.52
C GLU A 557 7.59 5.51 -13.34
N ASP A 558 6.91 6.47 -12.71
CA ASP A 558 6.52 7.77 -13.32
C ASP A 558 7.74 8.61 -13.73
N VAL A 559 8.91 8.40 -13.11
CA VAL A 559 10.15 9.10 -13.50
C VAL A 559 10.54 8.72 -14.93
N PHE A 560 10.47 7.44 -15.29
CA PHE A 560 10.89 6.96 -16.61
C PHE A 560 9.99 7.45 -17.74
N ILE A 561 8.74 7.83 -17.43
CA ILE A 561 7.78 8.40 -18.38
C ILE A 561 8.05 9.89 -18.61
N ARG A 562 8.50 10.62 -17.59
CA ARG A 562 8.68 12.08 -17.65
C ARG A 562 10.08 12.50 -18.07
N LEU A 563 11.09 11.66 -17.85
CA LEU A 563 12.46 11.91 -18.28
C LEU A 563 12.55 11.75 -19.82
N PRO A 564 13.35 12.56 -20.54
CA PRO A 564 13.58 12.35 -21.96
C PRO A 564 14.10 10.93 -22.24
N TYR A 565 13.53 10.24 -23.23
CA TYR A 565 13.82 8.82 -23.51
C TYR A 565 15.32 8.48 -23.58
N GLY A 566 16.14 9.34 -24.18
CA GLY A 566 17.60 9.16 -24.21
C GLY A 566 18.22 9.15 -22.80
N GLN A 567 17.79 10.05 -21.91
CA GLN A 567 18.24 10.08 -20.52
C GLN A 567 17.68 8.92 -19.69
N THR A 568 16.50 8.40 -20.04
CA THR A 568 15.87 7.25 -19.37
C THR A 568 16.78 6.01 -19.48
N THR A 569 17.35 5.77 -20.66
CA THR A 569 18.31 4.67 -20.86
C THR A 569 19.56 4.84 -20.00
N LEU A 570 20.12 6.05 -19.93
CA LEU A 570 21.28 6.36 -19.09
C LEU A 570 21.00 6.17 -17.60
N LEU A 571 19.82 6.56 -17.13
CA LEU A 571 19.42 6.35 -15.74
C LEU A 571 19.28 4.85 -15.42
N GLN A 572 18.71 4.06 -16.34
CA GLN A 572 18.60 2.60 -16.19
C GLN A 572 19.98 1.94 -16.13
N ASP A 573 20.93 2.35 -16.98
CA ASP A 573 22.28 1.82 -16.95
C ASP A 573 22.99 2.16 -15.63
N ALA A 574 22.80 3.38 -15.11
CA ALA A 574 23.30 3.75 -13.78
C ALA A 574 22.71 2.90 -12.66
N ILE A 575 21.41 2.60 -12.70
CA ILE A 575 20.76 1.73 -11.71
C ILE A 575 21.29 0.29 -11.81
N ARG A 576 21.44 -0.27 -13.01
CA ARG A 576 21.99 -1.62 -13.20
C ARG A 576 23.39 -1.77 -12.62
N THR A 577 24.24 -0.73 -12.75
CA THR A 577 25.58 -0.75 -12.16
C THR A 577 25.58 -0.70 -10.63
N LEU A 578 24.48 -0.27 -10.00
CA LEU A 578 24.26 -0.40 -8.55
C LEU A 578 23.82 -1.83 -8.20
N GLU A 579 22.86 -2.41 -8.91
CA GLU A 579 22.33 -3.76 -8.66
C GLU A 579 23.39 -4.86 -8.81
N ALA A 580 24.13 -4.85 -9.92
CA ALA A 580 25.14 -5.86 -10.23
C ALA A 580 26.30 -5.91 -9.22
N LYS A 581 26.41 -4.92 -8.33
CA LYS A 581 27.42 -4.89 -7.26
C LYS A 581 26.86 -5.25 -5.88
N ASN A 582 25.56 -5.08 -5.64
CA ASN A 582 24.91 -5.52 -4.40
C ASN A 582 24.72 -7.05 -4.33
N GLU A 583 24.75 -7.76 -5.45
CA GLU A 583 24.69 -9.24 -5.48
C GLU A 583 26.02 -9.94 -5.12
N PHE A 584 27.12 -9.18 -4.99
CA PHE A 584 28.46 -9.71 -4.68
C PHE A 584 29.03 -9.27 -3.32
N GLU A 585 28.26 -8.50 -2.54
CA GLU A 585 28.51 -8.24 -1.11
C GLU A 585 27.49 -9.00 -0.25
#